data_AF-A0A977NND8-F1
#
_entry.id   AF-A0A977NND8-F1
#
_cell.length_a   1.000
_cell.length_b   1.000
_cell.length_c   1.000
_cell.angle_alpha   90.00
_cell.angle_beta   90.00
_cell.angle_gamma   90.00
#
_symmetry.space_group_name_H-M   'P 1'
#
loop_
_entity.id
_entity.type
_entity.pdbx_description
1 polymer ?
#
loop_
_entity_poly.entity_id
_entity_poly.type
_entity_poly.pdbx_seq_one_letter_code
_entity_poly.pdbx_strand_id
1 'polypeptide(L)'
;MKLLDGYSKQTQYNNTTSILIALQTWRVAGIVFLWGVAQGILNPAFGIPAGIGDILIGVTAIPFAFFLRKGYSWSKYALIVWNVLGIADLAMAVSLGLLTSPDFGTSTMTTFPWVLVPTVAVPAALTLHGITLYRLKRWTQLQ
;
A
#
# COMPACT_ATOMS: atom_id res chain seq x y z
N MET A 1 -14.91 -35.69 -6.32
CA MET A 1 -13.82 -35.07 -7.09
C MET A 1 -13.98 -33.55 -7.27
N LYS A 2 -15.16 -33.02 -7.67
CA LYS A 2 -15.39 -31.55 -7.86
C LYS A 2 -15.13 -30.67 -6.62
N LEU A 3 -15.44 -31.14 -5.41
CA LEU A 3 -15.23 -30.36 -4.17
C LEU A 3 -13.74 -30.10 -3.84
N LEU A 4 -12.87 -31.08 -4.12
CA LEU A 4 -11.44 -30.97 -3.88
C LEU A 4 -10.78 -30.00 -4.88
N ASP A 5 -11.28 -29.96 -6.13
CA ASP A 5 -10.83 -29.03 -7.16
C ASP A 5 -11.12 -27.57 -6.78
N GLY A 6 -12.33 -27.27 -6.28
CA GLY A 6 -12.71 -25.94 -5.80
C GLY A 6 -11.86 -25.44 -4.62
N TYR A 7 -11.57 -26.32 -3.65
CA TYR A 7 -10.71 -26.01 -2.51
C TYR A 7 -9.27 -25.65 -2.94
N SER A 8 -8.72 -26.37 -3.92
CA SER A 8 -7.38 -26.12 -4.44
C SER A 8 -7.26 -24.76 -5.16
N LYS A 9 -8.26 -24.42 -5.99
CA LYS A 9 -8.35 -23.15 -6.71
C LYS A 9 -8.46 -21.97 -5.74
N GLN A 10 -9.24 -22.14 -4.68
CA GLN A 10 -9.39 -21.12 -3.64
C GLN A 10 -8.09 -20.87 -2.87
N THR A 11 -7.34 -21.93 -2.58
CA THR A 11 -6.04 -21.84 -1.91
C THR A 11 -5.01 -21.12 -2.79
N GLN A 12 -4.95 -21.46 -4.07
CA GLN A 12 -4.09 -20.77 -5.05
C GLN A 12 -4.47 -19.29 -5.19
N TYR A 13 -5.77 -18.99 -5.22
CA TYR A 13 -6.29 -17.63 -5.29
C TYR A 13 -5.84 -16.79 -4.09
N ASN A 14 -5.97 -17.34 -2.87
CA ASN A 14 -5.53 -16.69 -1.63
C ASN A 14 -4.02 -16.50 -1.61
N ASN A 15 -3.23 -17.51 -2.00
CA ASN A 15 -1.77 -17.41 -2.08
C ASN A 15 -1.33 -16.26 -2.98
N THR A 16 -1.95 -16.14 -4.16
CA THR A 16 -1.64 -15.06 -5.11
C THR A 16 -2.01 -13.69 -4.51
N THR A 17 -3.18 -13.57 -3.88
CA THR A 17 -3.59 -12.31 -3.23
C THR A 17 -2.67 -11.96 -2.05
N SER A 18 -2.24 -12.94 -1.26
CA SER A 18 -1.27 -12.75 -0.18
C SER A 18 0.07 -12.22 -0.67
N ILE A 19 0.54 -12.65 -1.85
CA ILE A 19 1.77 -12.09 -2.45
C ILE A 19 1.58 -10.61 -2.79
N LEU A 20 0.45 -10.24 -3.41
CA LEU A 20 0.15 -8.84 -3.73
C LEU A 20 0.12 -7.95 -2.48
N ILE A 21 -0.42 -8.46 -1.38
CA ILE A 21 -0.42 -7.77 -0.09
C ILE A 21 1.02 -7.63 0.43
N ALA A 22 1.79 -8.72 0.44
CA ALA A 22 3.16 -8.72 0.92
C ALA A 22 4.09 -7.79 0.12
N LEU A 23 3.83 -7.58 -1.17
CA LEU A 23 4.60 -6.62 -1.98
C LEU A 23 4.51 -5.19 -1.42
N GLN A 24 3.45 -4.83 -0.69
CA GLN A 24 3.34 -3.52 -0.05
C GLN A 24 4.38 -3.29 1.07
N THR A 25 5.12 -4.32 1.50
CA THR A 25 6.21 -4.17 2.49
C THR A 25 7.31 -3.22 2.05
N TRP A 26 7.52 -3.02 0.74
CA TRP A 26 8.46 -2.00 0.24
C TRP A 26 8.17 -0.58 0.76
N ARG A 27 6.93 -0.28 1.19
CA ARG A 27 6.54 1.01 1.78
C ARG A 27 7.23 1.28 3.12
N VAL A 28 7.90 0.31 3.74
CA VAL A 28 8.82 0.58 4.86
C VAL A 28 9.94 1.55 4.45
N ALA A 29 10.26 1.64 3.16
CA ALA A 29 11.13 2.67 2.61
C ALA A 29 10.63 4.10 2.87
N GLY A 30 9.38 4.32 3.30
CA GLY A 30 8.86 5.63 3.73
C GLY A 30 9.67 6.29 4.85
N ILE A 31 10.57 5.56 5.52
CA ILE A 31 11.60 6.12 6.39
C ILE A 31 12.44 7.22 5.69
N VAL A 32 12.57 7.16 4.37
CA VAL A 32 13.26 8.21 3.58
C VAL A 32 12.57 9.56 3.69
N PHE A 33 11.25 9.63 3.88
CA PHE A 33 10.56 10.91 4.10
C PHE A 33 10.92 11.50 5.46
N LEU A 34 11.00 10.67 6.49
CA LEU A 34 11.42 11.12 7.82
C LEU A 34 12.88 11.59 7.81
N TRP A 35 13.75 10.87 7.10
CA TRP A 35 15.12 11.30 6.87
C TRP A 35 15.17 12.63 6.10
N GLY A 36 14.37 12.78 5.03
CA GLY A 36 14.27 14.02 4.25
C GLY A 36 13.82 15.22 5.10
N VAL A 37 12.89 15.01 6.05
CA VAL A 37 12.51 16.04 7.02
C VAL A 37 13.69 16.38 7.95
N ALA A 38 14.40 15.37 8.46
CA ALA A 38 15.56 15.59 9.34
C ALA A 38 16.71 16.35 8.65
N GLN A 39 16.84 16.21 7.33
CA GLN A 39 17.82 16.97 6.52
C GLN A 39 17.32 18.34 6.07
N GLY A 40 16.08 18.74 6.41
CA GLY A 40 15.47 19.98 5.93
C GLY A 40 15.11 19.99 4.43
N ILE A 41 15.14 18.82 3.78
CA ILE A 41 14.82 18.64 2.36
C ILE A 41 13.31 18.65 2.12
N LEU A 42 12.55 18.12 3.08
CA LEU A 42 11.10 18.00 3.00
C LEU A 42 10.41 18.82 4.09
N ASN A 43 9.26 19.39 3.74
CA ASN A 43 8.40 20.05 4.71
C ASN A 43 7.89 19.01 5.75
N PRO A 44 8.08 19.25 7.06
CA PRO A 44 7.62 18.32 8.10
C PRO A 44 6.12 17.99 8.02
N ALA A 45 5.28 18.94 7.61
CA ALA A 45 3.84 18.75 7.47
C ALA A 45 3.47 17.73 6.38
N PHE A 46 4.37 17.47 5.42
CA PHE A 46 4.21 16.42 4.42
C PHE A 46 5.01 15.17 4.80
N GLY A 47 6.31 15.30 5.07
CA GLY A 47 7.21 14.15 5.15
C GLY A 47 6.97 13.28 6.39
N ILE A 48 6.56 13.86 7.52
CA ILE A 48 6.24 13.10 8.74
C ILE A 48 5.02 12.20 8.53
N PRO A 49 3.83 12.72 8.18
CA PRO A 49 2.66 11.87 8.00
C PRO A 49 2.81 10.89 6.85
N ALA A 50 3.40 11.29 5.71
CA ALA A 50 3.64 10.39 4.58
C ALA A 50 4.56 9.22 4.97
N GLY A 51 5.69 9.51 5.63
CA GLY A 51 6.63 8.47 6.06
C GLY A 51 6.06 7.51 7.10
N ILE A 52 5.33 8.03 8.10
CA ILE A 52 4.72 7.20 9.14
C ILE A 52 3.63 6.29 8.53
N GLY A 53 2.75 6.85 7.69
CA GLY A 53 1.69 6.07 7.06
C GLY A 53 2.22 4.95 6.16
N ASP A 54 3.23 5.27 5.33
CA ASP A 54 3.95 4.30 4.51
C ASP A 54 4.55 3.16 5.34
N ILE A 55 5.24 3.48 6.44
CA ILE A 55 5.85 2.49 7.33
C ILE A 55 4.77 1.61 7.97
N LEU A 56 3.68 2.18 8.46
CA LEU A 56 2.60 1.43 9.10
C LEU A 56 1.96 0.44 8.12
N ILE A 57 1.67 0.87 6.89
CA ILE A 57 1.14 -0.02 5.85
C ILE A 57 2.17 -1.08 5.46
N GLY A 58 3.44 -0.69 5.26
CA GLY A 58 4.50 -1.61 4.86
C GLY A 58 4.79 -2.71 5.90
N VAL A 59 4.87 -2.36 7.18
CA VAL A 59 5.10 -3.33 8.27
C VAL A 59 3.91 -4.25 8.43
N THR A 60 2.68 -3.72 8.35
CA THR A 60 1.46 -4.53 8.55
C THR A 60 1.12 -5.43 7.36
N ALA A 61 1.70 -5.21 6.18
CA ALA A 61 1.51 -6.03 4.99
C ALA A 61 1.81 -7.53 5.22
N ILE A 62 2.92 -7.88 5.88
CA ILE A 62 3.29 -9.27 6.14
C ILE A 62 2.28 -9.99 7.06
N PRO A 63 1.90 -9.43 8.23
CA PRO A 63 0.83 -9.98 9.05
C PRO A 63 -0.48 -10.23 8.28
N PHE A 64 -0.94 -9.24 7.51
CA PHE A 64 -2.19 -9.38 6.75
C PHE A 64 -2.10 -10.43 5.62
N ALA A 65 -0.97 -10.50 4.93
CA ALA A 65 -0.70 -11.54 3.93
C ALA A 65 -0.73 -12.94 4.58
N PHE A 66 -0.14 -13.09 5.77
CA PHE A 66 -0.14 -14.33 6.54
C PHE A 66 -1.56 -14.71 6.98
N PHE A 67 -2.35 -13.78 7.51
CA PHE A 67 -3.71 -14.06 7.96
C PHE A 67 -4.60 -14.55 6.81
N LEU A 68 -4.49 -13.93 5.63
CA LEU A 68 -5.22 -14.39 4.45
C LEU A 68 -4.78 -15.79 4.02
N ARG A 69 -3.48 -16.07 4.04
CA ARG A 69 -2.91 -17.36 3.66
C ARG A 69 -3.34 -18.49 4.60
N LYS A 70 -3.46 -18.20 5.90
CA LYS A 70 -3.97 -19.15 6.90
C LYS A 70 -5.49 -19.34 6.84
N GLY A 71 -6.20 -18.54 6.05
CA GLY A 71 -7.63 -18.72 5.82
C GLY A 71 -8.51 -18.24 6.98
N TYR A 72 -8.03 -17.35 7.84
CA TYR A 72 -8.86 -16.79 8.91
C TYR A 72 -10.11 -16.12 8.32
N SER A 73 -11.29 -16.42 8.87
CA SER A 73 -12.58 -15.93 8.35
C SER A 73 -12.67 -14.41 8.31
N TRP A 74 -12.11 -13.73 9.32
CA TRP A 74 -12.11 -12.27 9.45
C TRP A 74 -11.10 -11.55 8.55
N SER A 75 -10.07 -12.24 8.06
CA SER A 75 -8.93 -11.64 7.37
C SER A 75 -9.33 -10.79 6.15
N LYS A 76 -10.41 -11.15 5.49
CA LYS A 76 -10.89 -10.50 4.26
C LYS A 76 -11.51 -9.13 4.53
N TYR A 77 -12.35 -9.05 5.57
CA TYR A 77 -12.94 -7.78 5.99
C TYR A 77 -11.86 -6.82 6.48
N ALA A 78 -10.93 -7.33 7.30
CA ALA A 78 -9.82 -6.53 7.77
C ALA A 78 -8.90 -6.08 6.64
N LEU A 79 -8.70 -6.90 5.60
CA LEU A 79 -7.98 -6.50 4.39
C LEU A 79 -8.68 -5.42 3.59
N ILE A 80 -10.02 -5.41 3.51
CA ILE A 80 -10.74 -4.31 2.85
C ILE A 80 -10.43 -3.00 3.57
N VAL A 81 -10.55 -2.98 4.90
CA VAL A 81 -10.22 -1.80 5.72
C VAL A 81 -8.75 -1.41 5.55
N TRP A 82 -7.83 -2.37 5.61
CA TRP A 82 -6.40 -2.13 5.44
C TRP A 82 -6.05 -1.53 4.07
N ASN A 83 -6.69 -2.00 2.99
CA ASN A 83 -6.50 -1.41 1.66
C ASN A 83 -7.06 0.01 1.58
N VAL A 84 -8.23 0.28 2.18
CA VAL A 84 -8.80 1.64 2.24
C VAL A 84 -7.88 2.59 3.00
N LEU A 85 -7.34 2.15 4.15
CA LEU A 85 -6.36 2.93 4.92
C LEU A 85 -5.10 3.20 4.09
N GLY A 86 -4.58 2.20 3.38
CA GLY A 86 -3.41 2.38 2.53
C GLY A 86 -3.62 3.33 1.35
N ILE A 87 -4.82 3.37 0.78
CA ILE A 87 -5.20 4.35 -0.26
C ILE A 87 -5.38 5.74 0.35
N ALA A 88 -6.05 5.85 1.49
CA ALA A 88 -6.28 7.11 2.18
C ALA A 88 -4.95 7.78 2.57
N ASP A 89 -3.99 6.99 3.03
CA ASP A 89 -2.63 7.44 3.30
C ASP A 89 -1.94 8.04 2.07
N LEU A 90 -1.99 7.35 0.92
CA LEU A 90 -1.43 7.87 -0.33
C LEU A 90 -2.12 9.16 -0.79
N ALA A 91 -3.46 9.22 -0.69
CA ALA A 91 -4.22 10.42 -1.05
C ALA A 91 -3.88 11.61 -0.13
N MET A 92 -3.71 11.34 1.17
CA MET A 92 -3.28 12.33 2.15
C MET A 92 -1.87 12.82 1.86
N ALA A 93 -0.91 11.93 1.60
CA ALA A 93 0.45 12.28 1.24
C ALA A 93 0.51 13.16 -0.04
N VAL A 94 -0.21 12.78 -1.09
CA VAL A 94 -0.29 13.59 -2.33
C VAL A 94 -0.88 14.98 -2.02
N SER A 95 -1.97 15.05 -1.27
CA SER A 95 -2.61 16.32 -0.92
C SER A 95 -1.67 17.24 -0.14
N LEU A 96 -0.97 16.70 0.85
CA LEU A 96 0.01 17.46 1.65
C LEU A 96 1.22 17.87 0.81
N GLY A 97 1.70 17.01 -0.08
CA GLY A 97 2.81 17.31 -0.98
C GLY A 97 2.50 18.51 -1.88
N LEU A 98 1.27 18.57 -2.42
CA LEU A 98 0.77 19.68 -3.21
C LEU A 98 0.63 20.97 -2.39
N LEU A 99 0.03 20.89 -1.20
CA LEU A 99 -0.20 22.05 -0.35
C LEU A 99 1.10 22.65 0.21
N THR A 100 2.12 21.83 0.42
CA THR A 100 3.41 22.26 0.96
C THR A 100 4.44 22.63 -0.11
N SER A 101 4.14 22.38 -1.39
CA SER A 101 4.99 22.72 -2.54
C SER A 101 4.25 23.61 -3.54
N PRO A 102 4.10 24.91 -3.24
CA PRO A 102 3.31 25.83 -4.08
C PRO A 102 3.85 25.99 -5.52
N ASP A 103 5.16 25.81 -5.72
CA ASP A 103 5.80 25.89 -7.04
C ASP A 103 6.10 24.49 -7.59
N PHE A 104 5.14 23.93 -8.32
CA PHE A 104 5.24 22.55 -8.85
C PHE A 104 6.51 22.30 -9.69
N GLY A 105 6.99 23.31 -10.42
CA GLY A 105 8.18 23.24 -11.28
C GLY A 105 9.53 23.26 -10.56
N THR A 106 9.56 23.62 -9.27
CA THR A 106 10.77 23.65 -8.44
C THR A 106 10.66 22.74 -7.21
N SER A 107 9.56 22.00 -7.08
CA SER A 107 9.35 21.07 -5.97
C SER A 107 10.44 20.00 -5.95
N THR A 108 10.96 19.70 -4.76
CA THR A 108 11.86 18.57 -4.50
C THR A 108 11.35 17.27 -5.14
N MET A 109 10.02 17.07 -5.17
CA MET A 109 9.36 15.90 -5.77
C MET A 109 9.49 15.78 -7.29
N THR A 110 10.10 16.75 -7.96
CA THR A 110 10.42 16.70 -9.40
C THR A 110 11.89 16.40 -9.68
N THR A 111 12.73 16.32 -8.62
CA THR A 111 14.18 16.09 -8.72
C THR A 111 14.56 14.65 -8.39
N PHE A 112 15.69 14.16 -8.90
CA PHE A 112 16.19 12.83 -8.54
C PHE A 112 16.78 12.83 -7.11
N PRO A 113 16.53 11.80 -6.27
CA PRO A 113 15.73 10.59 -6.53
C PRO A 113 14.23 10.73 -6.21
N TRP A 114 13.80 11.85 -5.65
CA TRP A 114 12.43 12.08 -5.15
C TRP A 114 11.33 11.95 -6.20
N VAL A 115 11.63 12.23 -7.48
CA VAL A 115 10.70 12.07 -8.61
C VAL A 115 10.16 10.66 -8.74
N LEU A 116 10.88 9.65 -8.25
CA LEU A 116 10.42 8.26 -8.22
C LEU A 116 9.18 8.07 -7.33
N VAL A 117 8.98 8.93 -6.33
CA VAL A 117 7.83 8.84 -5.41
C VAL A 117 6.51 9.04 -6.15
N PRO A 118 6.22 10.22 -6.76
CA PRO A 118 4.95 10.44 -7.43
C PRO A 118 4.82 9.67 -8.76
N THR A 119 5.93 9.34 -9.44
CA THR A 119 5.88 8.72 -10.78
C THR A 119 5.89 7.19 -10.74
N VAL A 120 6.43 6.58 -9.69
CA VAL A 120 6.57 5.11 -9.58
C VAL A 120 5.97 4.59 -8.29
N ALA A 121 6.41 5.10 -7.13
CA ALA A 121 6.06 4.52 -5.83
C ALA A 121 4.56 4.61 -5.53
N VAL A 122 3.99 5.81 -5.63
CA VAL A 122 2.57 6.07 -5.35
C VAL A 122 1.67 5.33 -6.35
N PRO A 123 1.87 5.41 -7.68
CA PRO A 123 1.06 4.65 -8.63
C PRO A 123 1.13 3.13 -8.45
N ALA A 124 2.32 2.58 -8.17
CA ALA A 124 2.47 1.15 -7.92
C ALA A 124 1.74 0.71 -6.65
N ALA A 125 1.86 1.46 -5.55
CA ALA A 125 1.17 1.16 -4.30
C ALA A 125 -0.36 1.24 -4.46
N LEU A 126 -0.88 2.25 -5.16
CA LEU A 126 -2.31 2.36 -5.50
C LEU A 126 -2.78 1.17 -6.35
N THR A 127 -2.00 0.77 -7.35
CA THR A 127 -2.33 -0.36 -8.23
C THR A 127 -2.42 -1.66 -7.44
N LEU A 128 -1.47 -1.93 -6.55
CA LEU A 128 -1.49 -3.12 -5.68
C LEU A 128 -2.72 -3.14 -4.77
N HIS A 129 -3.10 -2.00 -4.17
CA HIS A 129 -4.34 -1.91 -3.38
C HIS A 129 -5.59 -2.13 -4.24
N GLY A 130 -5.66 -1.52 -5.42
CA GLY A 130 -6.78 -1.68 -6.35
C GLY A 130 -6.97 -3.12 -6.82
N ILE A 131 -5.88 -3.80 -7.21
CA ILE A 131 -5.92 -5.22 -7.61
C ILE A 131 -6.33 -6.08 -6.41
N THR A 132 -5.81 -5.81 -5.22
CA THR A 132 -6.15 -6.57 -4.00
C THR A 132 -7.64 -6.45 -3.68
N LEU A 133 -8.20 -5.24 -3.68
CA LEU A 133 -9.63 -4.99 -3.49
C LEU A 133 -10.49 -5.67 -4.55
N TYR A 134 -10.09 -5.57 -5.82
CA TYR A 134 -10.77 -6.26 -6.93
C TYR A 134 -10.81 -7.78 -6.70
N ARG A 135 -9.69 -8.36 -6.27
CA ARG A 135 -9.61 -9.78 -5.97
C ARG A 135 -10.45 -10.18 -4.76
N LEU A 136 -10.49 -9.35 -3.71
CA LEU A 136 -11.34 -9.58 -2.55
C LEU A 136 -12.84 -9.50 -2.90
N LYS A 137 -13.23 -8.62 -3.83
CA LYS A 137 -14.60 -8.55 -4.35
C LYS A 137 -15.00 -9.79 -5.16
N ARG A 138 -14.09 -10.36 -5.96
CA ARG A 138 -14.37 -11.59 -6.71
C ARG A 138 -14.36 -12.84 -5.83
N TRP A 139 -13.73 -12.78 -4.67
CA TRP A 139 -13.70 -13.89 -3.73
C TRP A 139 -15.10 -14.30 -3.25
N THR A 140 -15.99 -13.35 -2.95
CA THR A 140 -17.37 -13.65 -2.55
C THR A 140 -18.19 -14.34 -3.64
N GLN A 141 -17.76 -14.26 -4.90
CA GLN A 141 -18.40 -14.96 -6.02
C GLN A 141 -17.91 -16.41 -6.19
N LEU A 142 -16.83 -16.79 -5.49
CA LEU A 142 -16.26 -18.15 -5.52
C LEU A 142 -16.76 -19.05 -4.38
N GLN A 143 -17.51 -18.51 -3.42
CA GLN A 143 -18.17 -19.26 -2.36
C GLN A 143 -19.54 -19.74 -2.80
#